data_AF-A0A2D6D426-F1
#
_entry.id   AF-A0A2D6D426-F1
#
_cell.length_a   1.000
_cell.length_b   1.000
_cell.length_c   1.000
_cell.angle_alpha   90.00
_cell.angle_beta   90.00
_cell.angle_gamma   90.00
#
_symmetry.space_group_name_H-M   'P 1'
#
loop_
_entity.id
_entity.type
_entity.pdbx_description
1 polymer ?
#
loop_
_entity_poly.entity_id
_entity_poly.type
_entity_poly.pdbx_seq_one_letter_code
_entity_poly.pdbx_strand_id
1 'polypeptide(L)' 'MLRHGLAALLLAGMVVVAGCSAHTHVVGAGAQEWNGRSEKQWHLIGGLITLNEVDTATMAAGLVDYEITTEETFVDGLI' A
#
# COMPACT_ATOMS: atom_id res chain seq x y z
N MET A 1 -22.72 -24.34 19.23
CA MET A 1 -22.48 -22.88 19.27
C MET A 1 -21.00 -22.55 19.06
N LEU A 2 -20.05 -23.18 19.78
CA LEU A 2 -18.60 -22.94 19.64
C LEU A 2 -18.04 -23.10 18.21
N ARG A 3 -18.48 -24.13 17.47
CA ARG A 3 -17.99 -24.42 16.10
C ARG A 3 -18.40 -23.38 15.06
N HIS A 4 -19.54 -22.72 15.26
CA HIS A 4 -20.04 -21.68 14.35
C HIS A 4 -19.39 -20.32 14.68
N GLY A 5 -19.11 -20.06 15.96
CA GLY A 5 -18.35 -18.88 16.38
C GLY A 5 -16.91 -18.88 15.86
N LEU A 6 -16.23 -20.03 15.88
CA LEU A 6 -14.89 -20.16 15.31
C LEU A 6 -14.88 -19.91 13.79
N ALA A 7 -15.86 -20.47 13.08
CA ALA A 7 -16.00 -20.27 11.65
C ALA A 7 -16.24 -18.79 11.29
N ALA A 8 -17.10 -18.09 12.04
CA ALA A 8 -17.36 -16.67 11.83
C ALA A 8 -16.12 -15.80 12.11
N LEU A 9 -15.35 -16.12 13.16
CA LEU A 9 -14.12 -15.40 13.49
C LEU A 9 -13.05 -15.57 12.41
N LEU A 10 -12.86 -16.80 11.92
CA LEU A 10 -11.91 -17.08 10.84
C LEU A 10 -12.30 -16.35 9.55
N LEU A 11 -13.60 -16.34 9.22
CA LEU A 11 -14.11 -15.63 8.05
C LEU A 11 -13.90 -14.11 8.16
N ALA A 12 -14.20 -13.52 9.33
CA ALA A 12 -13.97 -12.11 9.59
C ALA A 12 -12.47 -11.75 9.50
N GLY A 13 -11.59 -12.59 10.04
CA GLY A 13 -10.14 -12.41 9.95
C GLY A 13 -9.62 -12.42 8.51
N MET A 14 -10.16 -13.31 7.65
CA MET A 14 -9.78 -13.34 6.23
C MET A 14 -10.14 -12.05 5.49
N VAL A 15 -11.29 -11.44 5.79
CA VAL A 15 -11.70 -10.17 5.17
C VAL A 15 -10.75 -9.04 5.53
N VAL A 16 -10.27 -8.99 6.78
CA VAL A 16 -9.33 -7.95 7.24
C VAL A 16 -7.96 -8.12 6.58
N VAL A 17 -7.44 -9.34 6.51
CA VAL A 17 -6.12 -9.61 5.90
C VAL A 17 -6.12 -9.40 4.38
N ALA A 18 -7.25 -9.66 3.71
CA ALA A 18 -7.40 -9.47 2.27
C ALA A 18 -7.65 -7.99 1.86
N GLY A 19 -7.94 -7.11 2.81
CA GLY A 19 -8.18 -5.70 2.51
C GLY A 19 -6.88 -4.98 2.11
N CYS A 20 -6.94 -4.22 1.00
CA CYS A 20 -5.94 -3.23 0.65
C CYS A 20 -6.55 -1.83 0.71
N SER A 21 -5.76 -0.88 1.20
CA SER A 21 -6.00 0.55 1.05
C SER A 21 -5.15 1.04 -0.10
N ALA A 22 -5.76 1.67 -1.09
CA ALA A 22 -5.05 2.31 -2.19
C ALA A 22 -5.41 3.80 -2.20
N HIS A 23 -4.40 4.64 -2.25
CA HIS A 23 -4.57 6.08 -2.37
C HIS A 23 -3.78 6.61 -3.56
N THR A 24 -4.48 7.28 -4.46
CA THR A 24 -3.90 7.85 -5.66
C THR A 24 -3.83 9.37 -5.54
N HIS A 25 -2.63 9.92 -5.70
CA HIS A 25 -2.37 11.34 -5.76
C HIS A 25 -1.99 11.74 -7.18
N VAL A 26 -2.78 12.64 -7.77
CA VAL A 26 -2.55 13.17 -9.12
C VAL A 26 -1.81 14.49 -9.02
N VAL A 27 -0.66 14.58 -9.69
CA VAL A 27 0.15 15.80 -9.79
C VAL A 27 0.04 16.35 -11.21
N GLY A 28 -0.20 17.66 -11.33
CA GLY A 28 -0.34 18.33 -12.62
C GLY A 28 -1.57 17.83 -13.39
N ALA A 29 -1.37 17.46 -14.65
CA ALA A 29 -2.38 16.84 -15.51
C ALA A 29 -2.53 15.32 -15.32
N GLY A 30 -1.75 14.71 -14.38
CA GLY A 30 -1.71 13.27 -14.15
C GLY A 30 -0.86 12.51 -15.16
N ALA A 31 -0.79 11.19 -15.05
CA ALA A 31 0.07 10.37 -15.91
C ALA A 31 -0.31 10.50 -17.40
N GLN A 32 0.64 11.01 -18.21
CA GLN A 32 0.44 11.21 -19.66
C GLN A 32 0.91 10.02 -20.50
N GLU A 33 1.79 9.18 -19.95
CA GLU A 33 2.37 8.01 -20.62
C GLU A 33 2.28 6.77 -19.72
N TRP A 34 2.27 5.58 -20.31
CA TRP A 34 2.22 4.31 -19.59
C TRP A 34 3.64 3.83 -19.20
N ASN A 35 4.36 4.59 -18.37
CA ASN A 35 5.71 4.26 -17.91
C ASN A 35 5.84 4.24 -16.38
N GLY A 36 4.98 3.45 -15.72
CA GLY A 36 4.97 3.34 -14.26
C GLY A 36 6.23 2.69 -13.66
N ARG A 37 6.68 3.23 -12.52
CA ARG A 37 7.70 2.64 -11.63
C ARG A 37 7.00 2.22 -10.34
N SER A 38 7.30 1.02 -9.86
CA SER A 38 6.76 0.51 -8.60
C SER A 38 7.92 0.13 -7.69
N GLU A 39 7.91 0.67 -6.48
CA GLU A 39 8.91 0.39 -5.45
C GLU A 39 8.18 0.10 -4.13
N LYS A 40 8.65 -0.89 -3.36
CA LYS A 40 8.06 -1.21 -2.07
C LYS A 40 8.90 -0.61 -0.94
N GLN A 41 8.24 0.18 -0.11
CA GLN A 41 8.79 0.67 1.15
C GLN A 41 8.56 -0.38 2.24
N TRP A 42 9.63 -0.83 2.88
CA TRP A 42 9.63 -1.79 3.97
C TRP A 42 9.74 -1.07 5.29
N HIS A 43 8.83 -1.40 6.19
CA HIS A 43 8.85 -0.95 7.56
C HIS A 43 8.89 -2.15 8.51
N LEU A 44 9.35 -1.93 9.72
CA LEU A 44 9.18 -2.81 10.86
C LEU A 44 8.33 -2.10 11.92
N ILE A 45 7.55 -2.89 12.65
CA ILE A 45 6.74 -2.44 13.78
C ILE A 45 5.77 -1.35 13.31
N GLY A 46 4.94 -1.66 12.31
CA GLY A 46 3.84 -0.78 11.88
C GLY A 46 4.29 0.62 11.46
N GLY A 47 5.40 0.70 10.73
CA GLY A 47 5.93 1.97 10.21
C GLY A 47 7.06 2.60 11.04
N LEU A 48 7.34 2.12 12.26
CA LEU A 48 8.27 2.79 13.17
C LEU A 48 9.74 2.73 12.74
N ILE A 49 10.16 1.66 12.07
CA ILE A 49 11.55 1.48 11.61
C ILE A 49 11.53 1.23 10.10
N THR A 50 12.09 2.16 9.33
CA THR A 50 12.24 2.05 7.87
C THR A 50 13.47 1.22 7.51
N LEU A 51 13.33 0.21 6.64
CA LEU A 51 14.45 -0.64 6.18
C LEU A 51 15.05 -0.19 4.85
N ASN A 52 14.30 0.58 4.07
CA ASN A 52 14.76 1.24 2.85
C ASN A 52 14.17 2.65 2.77
N GLU A 53 14.52 3.39 1.73
CA GLU A 53 13.97 4.72 1.45
C GLU A 53 13.45 4.71 0.02
N VAL A 54 12.17 5.06 -0.15
CA VAL A 54 11.51 5.22 -1.44
C VAL A 54 11.09 6.67 -1.58
N ASP A 55 11.78 7.41 -2.45
CA ASP A 55 11.45 8.80 -2.76
C ASP A 55 10.62 8.88 -4.05
N THR A 56 9.36 9.25 -3.91
CA THR A 56 8.43 9.40 -5.04
C THR A 56 8.85 10.50 -6.01
N ALA A 57 9.59 11.54 -5.56
CA ALA A 57 10.09 12.58 -6.44
C ALA A 57 11.20 12.06 -7.36
N THR A 58 12.12 11.27 -6.80
CA THR A 58 13.14 10.56 -7.58
C THR A 58 12.50 9.54 -8.54
N MET A 59 11.45 8.82 -8.12
CA MET A 59 10.71 7.89 -8.97
C MET A 59 10.03 8.59 -10.16
N ALA A 60 9.52 9.81 -9.95
CA ALA A 60 8.94 10.64 -11.00
C ALA A 60 9.99 11.18 -11.99
N ALA A 61 11.30 11.02 -11.71
CA ALA A 61 12.40 11.36 -12.63
C ALA A 61 12.33 12.79 -13.22
N GLY A 62 11.80 13.76 -12.46
CA GLY A 62 11.65 15.14 -12.89
C GLY A 62 10.41 15.45 -13.74
N LEU A 63 9.47 14.51 -13.87
CA LEU A 63 8.17 14.76 -14.49
C LEU A 63 7.35 15.78 -13.67
N VAL A 64 6.60 16.63 -14.38
CA VAL A 64 5.68 17.61 -13.78
C VAL A 64 4.23 17.13 -13.73
N ASP A 65 3.90 16.14 -14.58
CA ASP A 65 2.60 15.51 -14.68
C ASP A 65 2.77 14.00 -14.41
N TYR A 66 2.28 13.52 -13.27
CA TYR A 66 2.41 12.12 -12.87
C TYR A 66 1.36 11.73 -11.82
N GLU A 67 1.24 10.43 -11.60
CA GLU A 67 0.33 9.85 -10.62
C GLU A 67 1.13 9.00 -9.63
N ILE A 68 0.89 9.20 -8.34
CA ILE A 68 1.44 8.37 -7.27
C ILE A 68 0.31 7.50 -6.75
N THR A 69 0.47 6.18 -6.79
CA THR A 69 -0.43 5.25 -6.12
C THR A 69 0.30 4.60 -4.97
N THR A 70 -0.17 4.84 -3.76
CA THR A 70 0.32 4.21 -2.54
C THR A 70 -0.65 3.13 -2.13
N GLU A 71 -0.16 1.91 -1.96
CA GLU A 71 -0.95 0.76 -1.52
C GLU A 71 -0.42 0.25 -0.18
N GLU A 72 -1.32 0.01 0.76
CA GLU A 72 -1.03 -0.58 2.07
C GLU A 72 -2.01 -1.70 2.37
N THR A 73 -1.51 -2.83 2.85
CA THR A 73 -2.34 -3.93 3.36
C THR A 73 -2.30 -3.98 4.87
N PHE A 74 -3.25 -4.70 5.47
CA PHE A 74 -3.22 -4.97 6.91
C PHE A 74 -1.90 -5.64 7.36
N VAL A 75 -1.29 -6.46 6.49
CA VAL A 75 -0.02 -7.13 6.80
C VAL A 75 1.12 -6.13 6.86
N ASP A 76 1.16 -5.12 5.98
CA ASP A 76 2.20 -4.08 6.00
C ASP A 76 2.16 -3.20 7.26
N GLY A 77 1.03 -3.17 7.98
CA GLY A 77 0.93 -2.54 9.30
C GLY A 77 1.38 -3.43 10.47
N LEU A 78 1.45 -4.75 10.27
CA LEU A 78 1.89 -5.71 11.29
C LEU A 78 3.40 -5.96 11.23
N ILE A 79 3.96 -5.95 10.03
CA ILE A 79 5.40 -6.01 9.77
C ILE A 79 5.89 -4.59 9.50
#